data_AF-A0A920TD14-F1
#
_entry.id   AF-A0A920TD14-F1
#
_cell.length_a   1.000
_cell.length_b   1.000
_cell.length_c   1.000
_cell.angle_alpha   90.00
_cell.angle_beta   90.00
_cell.angle_gamma   90.00
#
_symmetry.space_group_name_H-M   'P 1'
#
loop_
_entity.id
_entity.type
_entity.pdbx_description
1 polymer ?
#
loop_
_entity_poly.entity_id
_entity_poly.type
_entity_poly.pdbx_seq_one_letter_code
_entity_poly.pdbx_strand_id
1 'polypeptide(L)'
;MVCITCGKIQYQKQQTIAEIKRPENHNEWVIVEGMGSFRVYYVVKDRSLTSNTCEKGTAGKQPYASCTKIVGPYKKLRSNRSAQLLCKAFYKATGLKLKDVPINTKDKNKSPLMRAG
;
A
#
# COMPACT_ATOMS: atom_id res chain seq x y z
N MET A 1 -22.40 21.97 -12.20
CA MET A 1 -22.39 23.37 -12.72
C MET A 1 -23.63 23.51 -13.59
N VAL A 2 -24.44 24.55 -13.40
CA VAL A 2 -25.69 24.76 -14.18
C VAL A 2 -25.37 25.53 -15.44
N CYS A 3 -25.85 25.06 -16.59
CA CYS A 3 -25.66 25.76 -17.86
C CYS A 3 -26.54 27.02 -17.89
N ILE A 4 -25.92 28.20 -17.91
CA ILE A 4 -26.61 29.50 -17.76
C ILE A 4 -27.48 29.83 -18.99
N THR A 5 -27.26 29.17 -20.13
CA THR A 5 -28.03 29.37 -21.37
C THR A 5 -29.25 28.45 -21.51
N CYS A 6 -29.32 27.33 -20.79
CA CYS A 6 -30.46 26.39 -20.93
C CYS A 6 -31.04 25.88 -19.60
N GLY A 7 -30.55 26.36 -18.45
CA GLY A 7 -31.07 26.02 -17.12
C GLY A 7 -30.88 24.56 -16.69
N LYS A 8 -30.31 23.70 -17.56
CA LYS A 8 -30.13 22.29 -17.25
C LYS A 8 -28.98 22.11 -16.26
N ILE A 9 -29.29 21.45 -15.15
CA ILE A 9 -28.31 20.98 -14.18
C ILE A 9 -27.56 19.82 -14.82
N GLN A 10 -26.29 20.02 -15.19
CA GLN A 10 -25.42 18.90 -15.51
C GLN A 10 -24.96 18.28 -14.19
N TYR A 11 -25.61 17.18 -13.81
CA TYR A 11 -25.08 16.27 -12.82
C TYR A 11 -23.73 15.76 -13.36
N GLN A 12 -22.64 16.02 -12.65
CA GLN A 12 -21.38 15.33 -12.92
C GLN A 12 -21.69 13.84 -12.85
N LYS A 13 -21.36 13.10 -13.91
CA LYS A 13 -21.51 11.64 -13.92
C LYS A 13 -20.81 11.10 -12.67
N GLN A 14 -21.59 10.66 -11.70
CA GLN A 14 -21.06 9.82 -10.64
C GLN A 14 -20.58 8.56 -11.33
N GLN A 15 -19.26 8.34 -11.28
CA GLN A 15 -18.63 7.11 -11.74
C GLN A 15 -19.39 5.95 -11.10
N THR A 16 -19.98 5.12 -11.94
CA THR A 16 -20.83 4.02 -11.48
C THR A 16 -19.93 2.91 -10.96
N ILE A 17 -20.39 2.19 -9.93
CA ILE A 17 -19.66 1.11 -9.23
C ILE A 17 -19.12 0.01 -10.19
N ALA A 18 -19.65 -0.07 -11.41
CA ALA A 18 -19.14 -0.93 -12.48
C ALA A 18 -17.75 -0.54 -13.03
N GLU A 19 -17.25 0.67 -12.80
CA GLU A 19 -15.90 1.13 -13.18
C GLU A 19 -14.81 0.69 -12.17
N ILE A 20 -15.19 0.15 -11.01
CA ILE A 20 -14.26 -0.24 -9.95
C ILE A 20 -13.83 -1.71 -10.12
N LYS A 21 -13.02 -2.07 -11.14
CA LYS A 21 -12.55 -3.48 -11.26
C LYS A 21 -11.15 -3.71 -11.84
N ARG A 22 -10.23 -2.75 -11.77
CA ARG A 22 -8.81 -3.10 -11.87
C ARG A 22 -8.06 -2.49 -10.70
N PRO A 23 -7.27 -3.29 -9.95
CA PRO A 23 -6.33 -2.71 -9.02
C PRO A 23 -5.44 -1.73 -9.78
N GLU A 24 -5.60 -0.44 -9.50
CA GLU A 24 -4.76 0.58 -10.11
C GLU A 24 -3.33 0.40 -9.62
N ASN A 25 -2.42 0.25 -10.57
CA ASN A 25 -1.00 0.18 -10.26
C ASN A 25 -0.51 1.61 -10.05
N HIS A 26 -0.29 1.97 -8.79
CA HIS A 26 0.28 3.25 -8.41
C HIS A 26 1.79 3.14 -8.27
N ASN A 27 2.47 4.28 -8.32
CA ASN A 27 3.87 4.37 -7.96
C ASN A 27 4.15 5.68 -7.23
N GLU A 28 5.03 5.63 -6.23
CA GLU A 28 5.41 6.78 -5.41
C GLU A 28 6.93 6.86 -5.27
N TRP A 29 7.47 8.08 -5.27
CA TRP A 29 8.87 8.34 -4.95
C TRP A 29 9.03 8.58 -3.45
N VAL A 30 9.71 7.65 -2.78
CA VAL A 30 9.94 7.70 -1.34
C VAL A 30 11.41 7.98 -1.07
N ILE A 31 11.68 9.09 -0.41
CA ILE A 31 13.03 9.45 0.03
C ILE A 31 13.22 8.91 1.45
N VAL A 32 14.26 8.08 1.63
CA VAL A 32 14.62 7.52 2.93
C VAL A 32 15.98 8.06 3.33
N GLU A 33 16.03 8.76 4.46
CA GLU A 33 17.27 9.29 5.02
C GLU A 33 18.31 8.18 5.24
N GLY A 34 19.55 8.42 4.77
CA GLY A 34 20.64 7.44 4.83
C GLY A 34 20.52 6.24 3.87
N MET A 35 19.44 6.14 3.08
CA MET A 35 19.25 5.04 2.12
C MET A 35 19.01 5.51 0.68
N GLY A 36 18.56 6.75 0.48
CA GLY A 36 18.30 7.35 -0.83
C GLY A 36 16.85 7.25 -1.29
N SER A 37 16.63 7.45 -2.59
CA SER A 37 15.29 7.54 -3.19
C SER A 37 14.84 6.22 -3.79
N PHE A 38 13.64 5.77 -3.43
CA PHE A 38 13.04 4.53 -3.91
C PHE A 38 11.75 4.84 -4.66
N ARG A 39 11.59 4.26 -5.84
CA ARG A 39 10.31 4.21 -6.54
C ARG A 39 9.57 2.94 -6.13
N VAL A 40 8.50 3.11 -5.37
CA VAL A 40 7.66 2.03 -4.85
C VAL A 40 6.43 1.88 -5.73
N TYR A 41 6.26 0.73 -6.36
CA TYR A 41 5.05 0.37 -7.11
C TYR A 41 4.13 -0.43 -6.19
N TYR A 42 2.86 -0.07 -6.14
CA TYR A 42 1.90 -0.67 -5.23
C TYR A 42 0.48 -0.66 -5.79
N VAL A 43 -0.36 -1.50 -5.21
CA VAL A 43 -1.80 -1.52 -5.42
C VAL A 43 -2.47 -1.14 -4.11
N VAL A 44 -3.43 -0.22 -4.16
CA VAL A 44 -4.27 0.08 -2.99
C VAL A 44 -5.25 -1.08 -2.80
N LYS A 45 -5.21 -1.68 -1.62
CA LYS A 45 -6.15 -2.71 -1.19
C LYS A 45 -6.98 -2.20 -0.04
N ASP A 46 -8.28 -2.27 -0.18
CA ASP A 46 -9.17 -2.17 0.97
C ASP A 46 -9.17 -3.52 1.69
N ARG A 47 -8.97 -3.48 3.01
CA ARG A 47 -9.02 -4.68 3.84
C ARG A 47 -10.43 -5.27 3.88
N SER A 48 -11.47 -4.46 3.67
CA SER A 48 -12.87 -4.88 3.54
C SER A 48 -13.08 -5.86 2.38
N LEU A 49 -12.37 -5.68 1.27
CA LEU A 49 -12.44 -6.54 0.08
C LEU A 49 -11.73 -7.90 0.26
N THR A 50 -10.95 -8.06 1.33
CA THR A 50 -10.21 -9.30 1.63
C THR A 50 -10.74 -10.08 2.83
N SER A 51 -11.65 -9.52 3.62
CA SER A 51 -12.26 -10.22 4.77
C SER A 51 -13.77 -10.34 4.56
N ASN A 52 -14.25 -11.54 4.25
CA ASN A 52 -15.69 -11.85 4.16
C ASN A 52 -16.46 -11.66 5.48
N THR A 53 -15.76 -11.37 6.57
CA THR A 53 -16.35 -11.12 7.90
C THR A 53 -15.85 -9.78 8.45
N CYS A 54 -16.74 -8.79 8.47
CA CYS A 54 -16.60 -7.62 9.32
C CYS A 54 -17.27 -7.91 10.66
N GLU A 55 -16.49 -8.33 11.65
CA GLU A 55 -16.97 -8.44 13.03
C GLU A 55 -17.36 -7.05 13.55
N LYS A 56 -18.61 -6.96 14.06
CA LYS A 56 -19.18 -5.76 14.67
C LYS A 56 -18.28 -5.30 15.81
N GLY A 57 -17.84 -4.04 15.80
CA GLY A 57 -16.97 -3.45 16.83
C GLY A 57 -15.49 -3.32 16.44
N THR A 58 -15.10 -3.66 15.22
CA THR A 58 -13.72 -3.43 14.75
C THR A 58 -13.51 -1.99 14.31
N ALA A 59 -12.48 -1.33 14.86
CA ALA A 59 -12.05 0.02 14.48
C ALA A 59 -11.92 0.13 12.95
N GLY A 60 -12.39 1.25 12.38
CA GLY A 60 -12.50 1.47 10.93
C GLY A 60 -11.33 0.88 10.16
N LYS A 61 -11.61 -0.13 9.32
CA LYS A 61 -10.61 -0.89 8.57
C LYS A 61 -10.01 0.01 7.48
N GLN A 62 -8.91 0.69 7.80
CA GLN A 62 -8.23 1.59 6.86
C GLN A 62 -7.65 0.82 5.65
N PRO A 63 -7.68 1.42 4.45
CA PRO A 63 -7.01 0.87 3.27
C PRO A 63 -5.48 0.79 3.46
N TYR A 64 -4.84 -0.10 2.72
CA TYR A 64 -3.39 -0.28 2.74
C TYR A 64 -2.83 -0.43 1.32
N ALA A 65 -1.52 -0.21 1.16
CA ALA A 65 -0.81 -0.41 -0.10
C ALA A 65 -0.10 -1.77 -0.07
N SER A 66 -0.37 -2.62 -1.05
CA SER A 66 0.39 -3.87 -1.27
C SER A 66 1.50 -3.59 -2.28
N CYS A 67 2.75 -3.74 -1.86
CA CYS A 67 3.92 -3.48 -2.69
C CYS A 67 4.04 -4.55 -3.78
N THR A 68 4.18 -4.12 -5.04
CA THR A 68 4.40 -5.01 -6.18
C THR A 68 5.86 -5.01 -6.63
N LYS A 69 6.52 -3.85 -6.58
CA LYS A 69 7.92 -3.70 -7.00
C LYS A 69 8.57 -2.51 -6.30
N ILE A 70 9.87 -2.62 -6.04
CA ILE A 70 10.70 -1.51 -5.57
C ILE A 70 11.85 -1.35 -6.55
N VAL A 71 12.08 -0.11 -6.98
CA VAL A 71 13.27 0.30 -7.74
C VAL A 71 13.99 1.34 -6.92
N GLY A 72 15.31 1.23 -6.77
CA GLY A 72 16.07 2.19 -5.97
C GLY A 72 17.57 2.05 -6.19
N PRO A 73 18.38 2.81 -5.43
CA PRO A 73 19.84 2.83 -5.57
C PRO A 73 20.47 1.45 -5.33
N TYR A 74 19.79 0.61 -4.54
CA TYR A 74 20.19 -0.77 -4.31
C TYR A 74 19.23 -1.73 -5.01
N LYS A 75 19.77 -2.76 -5.67
CA LYS A 75 18.99 -3.80 -6.34
C LYS A 75 17.99 -4.51 -5.41
N LYS A 76 18.25 -4.56 -4.11
CA LYS A 76 17.40 -5.19 -3.07
C LYS A 76 17.54 -4.48 -1.72
N LEU A 77 16.47 -4.48 -0.92
CA LEU A 77 16.54 -4.09 0.50
C LEU A 77 17.32 -5.15 1.27
N ARG A 78 18.38 -4.72 1.98
CA ARG A 78 19.37 -5.62 2.60
C ARG A 78 19.00 -6.13 3.99
N SER A 79 17.96 -5.58 4.62
CA SER A 79 17.57 -5.95 6.00
C SER A 79 16.11 -5.61 6.31
N ASN A 80 15.58 -6.22 7.38
CA ASN A 80 14.28 -5.87 7.94
C ASN A 80 14.22 -4.40 8.40
N ARG A 81 15.32 -3.87 8.95
CA ARG A 81 15.42 -2.47 9.36
C ARG A 81 15.24 -1.53 8.17
N SER A 82 15.88 -1.82 7.05
CA SER A 82 15.73 -1.05 5.81
C SER A 82 14.30 -1.06 5.29
N ALA A 83 13.62 -2.21 5.36
CA ALA A 83 12.21 -2.32 4.98
C ALA A 83 11.29 -1.51 5.89
N GLN A 84 11.51 -1.53 7.21
CA GLN A 84 10.74 -0.71 8.16
C GLN A 84 10.92 0.79 7.91
N LEU A 85 12.15 1.24 7.61
CA LEU A 85 12.44 2.63 7.27
C LEU A 85 11.68 3.04 5.99
N LEU A 86 11.70 2.19 4.97
CA LEU A 86 10.92 2.43 3.74
C LEU A 86 9.42 2.49 4.02
N CYS A 87 8.86 1.54 4.80
CA CYS A 87 7.44 1.57 5.16
C CYS A 87 7.05 2.86 5.90
N LYS A 88 7.91 3.33 6.81
CA LYS A 88 7.67 4.56 7.58
C LYS A 88 7.71 5.79 6.66
N ALA A 89 8.68 5.87 5.77
CA ALA A 89 8.77 6.96 4.81
C ALA A 89 7.61 6.95 3.80
N PHE A 90 7.23 5.76 3.31
CA PHE A 90 6.08 5.59 2.43
C PHE A 90 4.77 6.03 3.11
N TYR A 91 4.56 5.65 4.38
CA TYR A 91 3.39 6.10 5.15
C TYR A 91 3.37 7.62 5.31
N LYS A 92 4.52 8.26 5.56
CA LYS A 92 4.60 9.72 5.62
C LYS A 92 4.25 10.38 4.28
N ALA A 93 4.62 9.77 3.16
CA ALA A 93 4.37 10.31 1.83
C ALA A 93 2.91 10.11 1.37
N THR A 94 2.30 8.96 1.68
CA THR A 94 1.01 8.54 1.09
C THR A 94 -0.14 8.43 2.08
N GLY A 95 0.13 8.42 3.39
CA GLY A 95 -0.84 8.06 4.42
C GLY A 95 -1.24 6.58 4.45
N LEU A 96 -0.67 5.73 3.58
CA LEU A 96 -1.02 4.32 3.46
C LEU A 96 0.03 3.41 4.09
N LYS A 97 -0.43 2.37 4.79
CA LYS A 97 0.47 1.32 5.30
C LYS A 97 0.95 0.46 4.13
N LEU A 98 2.27 0.36 3.94
CA LEU A 98 2.88 -0.51 2.92
C LEU A 98 3.03 -1.94 3.44
N LYS A 99 2.62 -2.93 2.64
CA LYS A 99 2.74 -4.37 2.90
C LYS A 99 3.45 -5.08 1.75
N ASP A 100 3.76 -6.36 1.94
CA ASP A 100 4.35 -7.24 0.92
C ASP A 100 5.69 -6.72 0.36
N VAL A 101 6.43 -5.97 1.19
CA VAL A 101 7.73 -5.41 0.82
C VAL A 101 8.71 -6.56 0.59
N PRO A 102 9.34 -6.66 -0.60
CA PRO A 102 10.31 -7.73 -0.88
C PRO A 102 11.61 -7.49 -0.08
N ILE A 103 11.83 -8.28 0.96
CA ILE A 103 13.05 -8.28 1.76
C ILE A 103 13.90 -9.48 1.36
N ASN A 104 15.18 -9.27 1.08
CA ASN A 104 16.10 -10.36 0.81
C ASN A 104 16.60 -10.95 2.14
N THR A 105 15.80 -11.81 2.77
CA THR A 105 16.24 -12.60 3.92
C THR A 105 17.08 -13.77 3.41
N LYS A 106 18.40 -13.65 3.49
CA LYS A 106 19.31 -14.81 3.38
C LYS A 106 19.30 -15.70 4.64
N ASP A 107 18.39 -15.46 5.59
CA ASP A 107 18.26 -16.26 6.80
C ASP A 107 16.85 -16.87 6.89
N LYS A 108 16.66 -17.97 6.17
CA LYS A 108 15.71 -19.01 6.58
C LYS A 108 16.52 -20.22 7.03
N ASN A 109 16.93 -20.21 8.30
CA ASN A 109 16.97 -21.39 9.17
C ASN A 109 17.39 -20.97 10.58
N LYS A 110 16.44 -20.44 11.34
CA LYS A 110 16.39 -20.74 12.77
C LYS A 110 15.08 -21.47 13.01
N SER A 111 15.20 -22.79 13.06
CA SER A 111 14.20 -23.72 13.58
C SER A 111 13.62 -23.16 14.88
N PRO A 112 12.32 -23.35 15.17
CA PRO A 112 11.80 -23.01 16.49
C PRO A 112 12.57 -23.88 17.50
N LEU A 113 13.35 -23.24 18.36
CA LEU A 113 13.98 -23.90 19.51
C LEU A 113 12.82 -24.32 20.42
N MET A 114 12.40 -25.57 20.31
CA MET A 114 11.49 -26.16 21.28
C MET A 114 12.19 -26.09 22.64
N ARG A 115 11.59 -25.38 23.59
CA ARG A 115 11.94 -25.53 25.00
C ARG A 115 11.46 -26.92 25.43
N ALA A 116 12.40 -27.82 25.68
CA ALA A 116 12.17 -29.04 26.43
C ALA A 116 12.69 -28.83 27.86
N GLY A 117 11.91 -29.27 28.85
CA GLY A 117 12.28 -29.30 30.27
C GLY A 117 11.66 -28.18 31.08
#